data_AF-A0A251YGS4-F1
#
_entry.id   AF-A0A251YGS4-F1
#
_cell.length_a   1.000
_cell.length_b   1.000
_cell.length_c   1.000
_cell.angle_alpha   90.00
_cell.angle_beta   90.00
_cell.angle_gamma   90.00
#
_symmetry.space_group_name_H-M   'P 1'
#
loop_
_entity.id
_entity.type
_entity.pdbx_description
1 polymer ?
#
loop_
_entity_poly.entity_id
_entity_poly.type
_entity_poly.pdbx_seq_one_letter_code
_entity_poly.pdbx_strand_id
1 'polypeptide(L)'
;MIATGSAGARAQRLWALILAVAFACTALLLSAPAAAHADPRAAPQAVDPAAAEQSLLVWVRADADKTGIAGVTVTVSGGGGDATGTTGPDGKAEVGLSAPGSFTVEVDESTIPEGAGVPRAGSSPREIDVAAGNKNVPAFFFISPDGAAAGSAPAPSASTGAGTGTSTGGETAAPDTETGTVTATAEPVTENNFWKIFWPKVVTGLIFGLLLALAAIGLSLIYGTTGLNNFAHGELVTFGALMAYLFSNVLGLNPVLAIVITVVLGGAFGFAQDAAIWKPLRKRRLGLVPLMIVTIGLSLALRYLFQFIFGADRLTLPNSPAPFLVVGPVSLKFTDVAGAIVSIVLLLAVAYVLLYTKIGKATRAVSDNRSLAAASGIDVEGVIRVVWIGGAALAALSGVFIAYYQSLRWDTGASILLLVFSAVVLGGLGTAFGALIGSIVIGVFINVSTMVLPENMKYVAALVVMIVILLIRPQGILGRKDRIG
;
A
#
# COMPACT_ATOMS: atom_id res chain seq x y z
N MET A 1 -38.81 -37.93 -17.06
CA MET A 1 -38.16 -36.91 -17.94
C MET A 1 -38.75 -35.56 -17.55
N ILE A 2 -37.91 -34.51 -17.46
CA ILE A 2 -38.24 -33.10 -17.14
C ILE A 2 -38.33 -32.73 -15.63
N ALA A 3 -37.20 -32.35 -15.04
CA ALA A 3 -37.08 -31.33 -13.98
C ALA A 3 -35.62 -30.89 -13.75
N THR A 4 -34.86 -30.54 -14.80
CA THR A 4 -33.47 -30.05 -14.68
C THR A 4 -33.26 -28.61 -15.17
N GLY A 5 -34.30 -27.92 -15.64
CA GLY A 5 -34.17 -26.61 -16.29
C GLY A 5 -33.99 -25.39 -15.37
N SER A 6 -34.31 -25.47 -14.08
CA SER A 6 -34.36 -24.26 -13.22
C SER A 6 -33.07 -23.94 -12.45
N ALA A 7 -32.13 -24.88 -12.38
CA ALA A 7 -30.85 -24.68 -11.68
C ALA A 7 -29.86 -23.85 -12.51
N GLY A 8 -29.83 -24.05 -13.84
CA GLY A 8 -28.97 -23.30 -14.76
C GLY A 8 -29.36 -21.83 -14.88
N ALA A 9 -30.65 -21.53 -14.96
CA ALA A 9 -31.15 -20.15 -15.07
C ALA A 9 -30.89 -19.31 -13.82
N ARG A 10 -30.91 -19.90 -12.61
CA ARG A 10 -30.55 -19.20 -11.37
C ARG A 10 -29.05 -18.96 -11.24
N ALA A 11 -28.21 -19.90 -11.70
CA ALA A 11 -26.77 -19.72 -11.75
C ALA A 11 -26.37 -18.64 -12.78
N GLN A 12 -27.01 -18.62 -13.96
CA GLN A 12 -26.81 -17.58 -14.98
C GLN A 12 -27.22 -16.18 -14.48
N ARG A 13 -28.34 -16.07 -13.75
CA ARG A 13 -28.75 -14.79 -13.14
C ARG A 13 -27.76 -14.32 -12.06
N LEU A 14 -27.13 -15.24 -11.33
CA LEU A 14 -26.12 -14.93 -10.31
C LEU A 14 -24.80 -14.47 -10.93
N TRP A 15 -24.37 -15.13 -12.02
CA TRP A 15 -23.25 -14.67 -12.84
C TRP A 15 -23.53 -13.32 -13.48
N ALA A 16 -24.74 -13.10 -14.02
CA ALA A 16 -25.14 -11.81 -14.57
C ALA A 16 -25.13 -10.69 -13.53
N LEU A 17 -25.49 -10.99 -12.26
CA LEU A 17 -25.49 -10.00 -11.18
C LEU A 17 -24.08 -9.70 -10.66
N ILE A 18 -23.21 -10.71 -10.57
CA ILE A 18 -21.77 -10.52 -10.29
C ILE A 18 -21.12 -9.70 -11.41
N LEU A 19 -21.43 -10.00 -12.67
CA LEU A 19 -20.94 -9.25 -13.82
C LEU A 19 -21.52 -7.84 -13.87
N ALA A 20 -22.78 -7.63 -13.50
CA ALA A 20 -23.38 -6.29 -13.44
C ALA A 20 -22.80 -5.44 -12.31
N VAL A 21 -22.50 -6.04 -11.15
CA VAL A 21 -21.82 -5.34 -10.05
C VAL A 21 -20.37 -5.06 -10.40
N ALA A 22 -19.66 -6.00 -11.01
CA ALA A 22 -18.32 -5.77 -11.55
C ALA A 22 -18.33 -4.69 -12.66
N PHE A 23 -19.39 -4.63 -13.48
CA PHE A 23 -19.61 -3.61 -14.50
C PHE A 23 -19.88 -2.22 -13.90
N ALA A 24 -20.67 -2.16 -12.82
CA ALA A 24 -20.91 -0.91 -12.09
C ALA A 24 -19.64 -0.41 -11.36
N CYS A 25 -18.84 -1.32 -10.78
CA CYS A 25 -17.54 -0.99 -10.20
C CYS A 25 -16.53 -0.54 -11.27
N THR A 26 -16.52 -1.17 -12.44
CA THR A 26 -15.69 -0.71 -13.57
C THR A 26 -16.19 0.64 -14.09
N ALA A 27 -17.48 0.91 -14.17
CA ALA A 27 -18.00 2.22 -14.58
C ALA A 27 -17.55 3.36 -13.64
N LEU A 28 -17.48 3.11 -12.33
CA LEU A 28 -16.96 4.07 -11.34
C LEU A 28 -15.43 4.22 -11.41
N LEU A 29 -14.71 3.20 -11.87
CA LEU A 29 -13.26 3.25 -12.10
C LEU A 29 -12.91 3.86 -13.48
N LEU A 30 -13.82 3.80 -14.45
CA LEU A 30 -13.70 4.42 -15.77
C LEU A 30 -13.87 5.94 -15.73
N SER A 31 -14.45 6.50 -14.66
CA SER A 31 -14.49 7.96 -14.45
C SER A 31 -13.17 8.54 -13.90
N ALA A 32 -12.11 7.73 -13.83
CA ALA A 32 -10.78 8.24 -13.56
C ALA A 32 -10.38 9.23 -14.67
N PRO A 33 -9.82 10.41 -14.33
CA PRO A 33 -9.25 11.27 -15.35
C PRO A 33 -8.19 10.48 -16.12
N ALA A 34 -8.33 10.45 -17.45
CA ALA A 34 -7.39 9.77 -18.31
C ALA A 34 -6.00 10.38 -18.10
N ALA A 35 -5.07 9.60 -17.53
CA ALA A 35 -3.67 9.98 -17.55
C ALA A 35 -3.21 9.97 -19.01
N ALA A 36 -2.81 11.14 -19.51
CA ALA A 36 -2.24 11.28 -20.84
C ALA A 36 -1.05 10.32 -20.96
N HIS A 37 -1.12 9.45 -21.97
CA HIS A 37 -0.04 8.51 -22.28
C HIS A 37 1.01 9.27 -23.09
N ALA A 38 2.19 9.45 -22.52
CA ALA A 38 3.35 9.93 -23.26
C ALA A 38 4.10 8.75 -23.89
N ASP A 39 4.41 8.88 -25.18
CA ASP A 39 5.21 7.96 -25.98
C ASP A 39 6.68 7.94 -25.47
N PRO A 40 7.28 6.79 -25.13
CA PRO A 40 8.64 6.73 -24.59
C PRO A 40 9.76 7.02 -25.60
N ARG A 41 9.47 7.50 -26.82
CA ARG A 41 10.48 7.65 -27.90
C ARG A 41 10.67 9.05 -28.47
N ALA A 42 10.02 10.08 -27.93
CA ALA A 42 10.27 11.46 -28.34
C ALA A 42 11.31 12.13 -27.43
N ALA A 43 12.37 12.68 -28.03
CA ALA A 43 13.44 13.35 -27.31
C ALA A 43 12.95 14.64 -26.64
N PRO A 44 13.14 14.82 -25.31
CA PRO A 44 12.69 16.00 -24.60
C PRO A 44 13.56 17.25 -24.86
N GLN A 45 12.97 18.36 -25.34
CA GLN A 45 13.57 19.71 -25.38
C GLN A 45 12.81 20.67 -24.47
N ALA A 46 13.51 21.64 -23.85
CA ALA A 46 12.94 22.63 -22.92
C ALA A 46 11.61 23.24 -23.42
N VAL A 47 10.56 23.14 -22.61
CA VAL A 47 9.21 23.67 -22.89
C VAL A 47 8.89 24.75 -21.86
N ASP A 48 8.21 25.81 -22.30
CA ASP A 48 7.61 26.81 -21.41
C ASP A 48 6.82 26.09 -20.27
N PRO A 49 7.10 26.36 -18.98
CA PRO A 49 6.45 25.71 -17.85
C PRO A 49 4.91 25.78 -17.90
N ALA A 50 4.33 26.84 -18.50
CA ALA A 50 2.89 26.94 -18.65
C ALA A 50 2.30 25.93 -19.68
N ALA A 51 3.10 25.52 -20.65
CA ALA A 51 2.72 24.59 -21.73
C ALA A 51 3.21 23.15 -21.50
N ALA A 52 4.13 22.92 -20.55
CA ALA A 52 4.70 21.61 -20.27
C ALA A 52 3.69 20.65 -19.59
N GLU A 53 3.68 19.38 -19.99
CA GLU A 53 2.85 18.35 -19.35
C GLU A 53 3.40 17.91 -17.98
N GLN A 54 4.68 18.19 -17.70
CA GLN A 54 5.37 17.92 -16.44
C GLN A 54 6.20 19.15 -16.05
N SER A 55 6.33 19.41 -14.74
CA SER A 55 7.17 20.51 -14.24
C SER A 55 7.77 20.20 -12.89
N LEU A 56 8.97 20.73 -12.65
CA LEU A 56 9.59 20.83 -11.34
C LEU A 56 9.28 22.19 -10.74
N LEU A 57 8.95 22.21 -9.45
CA LEU A 57 8.85 23.43 -8.67
C LEU A 57 10.02 23.46 -7.68
N VAL A 58 11.03 24.24 -8.03
CA VAL A 58 12.23 24.39 -7.21
C VAL A 58 12.03 25.51 -6.20
N TRP A 59 12.30 25.21 -4.95
CA TRP A 59 12.24 26.12 -3.82
C TRP A 59 13.64 26.39 -3.32
N VAL A 60 14.04 27.66 -3.33
CA VAL A 60 15.28 28.13 -2.72
C VAL A 60 14.92 29.00 -1.52
N ARG A 61 15.32 28.57 -0.32
CA ARG A 61 14.92 29.23 0.93
C ARG A 61 16.09 29.37 1.89
N ALA A 62 16.06 30.40 2.72
CA ALA A 62 16.98 30.53 3.85
C ALA A 62 16.68 29.43 4.88
N ASP A 63 17.73 28.81 5.43
CA ASP A 63 17.57 27.68 6.35
C ASP A 63 16.98 28.12 7.71
N ALA A 64 17.30 29.34 8.14
CA ALA A 64 16.94 29.89 9.46
C ALA A 64 15.45 30.16 9.63
N ASP A 65 14.82 30.83 8.66
CA ASP A 65 13.44 31.33 8.75
C ASP A 65 12.54 30.79 7.63
N LYS A 66 13.09 29.95 6.74
CA LYS A 66 12.40 29.36 5.57
C LYS A 66 11.84 30.43 4.62
N THR A 67 12.36 31.65 4.66
CA THR A 67 12.01 32.72 3.72
C THR A 67 12.51 32.38 2.32
N GLY A 68 11.74 32.73 1.30
CA GLY A 68 12.10 32.48 -0.10
C GLY A 68 13.19 33.44 -0.56
N ILE A 69 14.22 32.92 -1.24
CA ILE A 69 15.31 33.72 -1.79
C ILE A 69 15.05 33.91 -3.28
N ALA A 70 14.83 35.17 -3.68
CA ALA A 70 14.57 35.55 -5.06
C ALA A 70 15.86 35.76 -5.86
N GLY A 71 15.78 35.60 -7.19
CA GLY A 71 16.88 35.90 -8.12
C GLY A 71 17.92 34.78 -8.28
N VAL A 72 17.69 33.61 -7.67
CA VAL A 72 18.60 32.47 -7.76
C VAL A 72 18.28 31.65 -9.01
N THR A 73 19.29 31.39 -9.83
CA THR A 73 19.17 30.54 -11.02
C THR A 73 19.40 29.08 -10.66
N VAL A 74 18.51 28.22 -11.14
CA VAL A 74 18.56 26.78 -10.96
C VAL A 74 18.66 26.14 -12.34
N THR A 75 19.62 25.23 -12.49
CA THR A 75 19.80 24.41 -13.68
C THR A 75 19.27 23.01 -13.40
N VAL A 76 18.43 22.50 -14.28
CA VAL A 76 17.92 21.13 -14.27
C VAL A 76 18.53 20.42 -15.47
N SER A 77 19.44 19.50 -15.22
CA SER A 77 20.16 18.71 -16.23
C SER A 77 19.80 17.23 -16.08
N GLY A 78 19.35 16.57 -17.15
CA GLY A 78 19.02 15.15 -17.11
C GLY A 78 17.95 14.78 -18.11
N GLY A 79 17.83 13.49 -18.43
CA GLY A 79 16.77 12.99 -19.32
C GLY A 79 16.81 13.49 -20.77
N GLY A 80 17.85 14.19 -21.24
CA GLY A 80 18.03 14.58 -22.66
C GLY A 80 18.17 16.06 -22.98
N GLY A 81 18.25 16.95 -21.98
CA GLY A 81 18.58 18.38 -22.16
C GLY A 81 18.66 19.14 -20.84
N ASP A 82 19.16 20.37 -20.90
CA ASP A 82 19.29 21.27 -19.75
C ASP A 82 18.19 22.34 -19.82
N ALA A 83 17.55 22.61 -18.68
CA ALA A 83 16.57 23.67 -18.52
C ALA A 83 16.95 24.55 -17.33
N THR A 84 16.76 25.87 -17.45
CA THR A 84 17.07 26.82 -16.38
C THR A 84 15.82 27.55 -15.92
N GLY A 85 15.75 27.86 -14.63
CA GLY A 85 14.68 28.66 -14.04
C GLY A 85 15.22 29.60 -12.97
N THR A 86 14.69 30.81 -12.89
CA THR A 86 15.09 31.81 -11.88
C THR A 86 14.00 31.95 -10.83
N THR A 87 14.38 32.03 -9.56
CA THR A 87 13.41 32.14 -8.47
C THR A 87 12.73 33.51 -8.42
N GLY A 88 11.40 33.50 -8.31
CA GLY A 88 10.59 34.70 -8.11
C GLY A 88 10.65 35.25 -6.67
N PRO A 89 9.90 36.31 -6.36
CA PRO A 89 9.87 36.97 -5.05
C PRO A 89 9.49 36.06 -3.87
N ASP A 90 8.87 34.92 -4.14
CA ASP A 90 8.46 33.89 -3.19
C ASP A 90 9.48 32.74 -3.06
N GLY A 91 10.65 32.86 -3.69
CA GLY A 91 11.74 31.88 -3.65
C GLY A 91 11.47 30.63 -4.48
N LYS A 92 10.58 30.71 -5.48
CA LYS A 92 10.17 29.57 -6.31
C LYS A 92 10.60 29.77 -7.77
N ALA A 93 11.13 28.72 -8.39
CA ALA A 93 11.36 28.63 -9.82
C ALA A 93 10.58 27.42 -10.37
N GLU A 94 9.73 27.65 -11.37
CA GLU A 94 9.07 26.55 -12.08
C GLU A 94 9.85 26.23 -13.35
N VAL A 95 10.18 24.96 -13.54
CA VAL A 95 10.95 24.46 -14.69
C VAL A 95 10.10 23.41 -15.41
N GLY A 96 9.72 23.70 -16.65
CA GLY A 96 8.97 22.77 -17.51
C GLY A 96 9.85 21.63 -18.01
N LEU A 97 9.34 20.40 -17.94
CA LEU A 97 10.02 19.21 -18.40
C LEU A 97 9.28 18.59 -19.58
N SER A 98 10.04 18.22 -20.60
CA SER A 98 9.52 17.67 -21.86
C SER A 98 9.32 16.16 -21.86
N ALA A 99 9.87 15.42 -20.89
CA ALA A 99 9.65 13.99 -20.71
C ALA A 99 9.84 13.57 -19.24
N PRO A 100 9.30 12.41 -18.84
CA PRO A 100 9.57 11.85 -17.52
C PRO A 100 10.96 11.20 -17.45
N GLY A 101 11.58 11.23 -16.29
CA GLY A 101 12.92 10.68 -16.10
C GLY A 101 13.58 11.15 -14.80
N SER A 102 14.84 10.76 -14.61
CA SER A 102 15.69 11.29 -13.55
C SER A 102 16.36 12.58 -14.01
N PHE A 103 16.25 13.62 -13.17
CA PHE A 103 16.80 14.94 -13.41
C PHE A 103 17.71 15.37 -12.24
N THR A 104 18.89 15.86 -12.57
CA THR A 104 19.81 16.48 -11.63
C THR A 104 19.52 17.97 -11.56
N VAL A 105 19.17 18.46 -10.37
CA VAL A 105 18.88 19.87 -10.11
C VAL A 105 20.06 20.49 -9.36
N GLU A 106 20.63 21.54 -9.92
CA GLU A 106 21.78 22.27 -9.41
C GLU A 106 21.44 23.75 -9.24
N VAL A 107 21.80 24.32 -8.09
CA VAL A 107 21.63 25.75 -7.81
C VAL A 107 22.92 26.48 -8.16
N ASP A 108 22.84 27.53 -8.98
CA ASP A 108 23.99 28.35 -9.34
C ASP A 108 24.36 29.29 -8.19
N GLU A 109 25.46 28.96 -7.52
CA GLU A 109 25.97 29.69 -6.35
C GLU A 109 26.33 31.15 -6.67
N SER A 110 26.66 31.47 -7.91
CA SER A 110 27.04 32.84 -8.32
C SER A 110 25.85 33.80 -8.40
N THR A 111 24.63 33.27 -8.44
CA THR A 111 23.38 34.04 -8.55
C THR A 111 22.69 34.26 -7.22
N ILE A 112 23.28 33.78 -6.12
CA ILE A 112 22.74 33.97 -4.77
C ILE A 112 23.01 35.42 -4.31
N PRO A 113 21.99 36.17 -3.84
CA PRO A 113 22.18 37.53 -3.35
C PRO A 113 23.23 37.63 -2.24
N GLU A 114 24.07 38.68 -2.29
CA GLU A 114 25.10 38.94 -1.27
C GLU A 114 24.49 39.00 0.13
N GLY A 115 24.96 38.13 1.04
CA GLY A 115 24.47 38.03 2.41
C GLY A 115 23.46 36.90 2.68
N ALA A 116 23.00 36.15 1.66
CA ALA A 116 22.06 35.04 1.85
C ALA A 116 22.73 33.69 2.25
N GLY A 117 24.04 33.53 2.01
CA GLY A 117 24.82 32.34 2.36
C GLY A 117 25.09 31.40 1.18
N VAL A 118 25.50 30.16 1.47
CA VAL A 118 25.77 29.12 0.45
C VAL A 118 24.80 27.94 0.60
N PRO A 119 24.53 27.18 -0.48
CA PRO A 119 23.77 25.94 -0.38
C PRO A 119 24.44 24.97 0.60
N ARG A 120 23.64 24.22 1.35
CA ARG A 120 24.16 23.24 2.30
C ARG A 120 25.06 22.21 1.58
N ALA A 121 26.18 21.83 2.20
CA ALA A 121 27.10 20.85 1.63
C ALA A 121 26.36 19.54 1.26
N GLY A 122 26.45 19.12 -0.01
CA GLY A 122 25.77 17.93 -0.54
C GLY A 122 24.27 18.11 -0.83
N SER A 123 23.74 19.33 -0.75
CA SER A 123 22.34 19.63 -1.12
C SER A 123 22.15 20.02 -2.59
N SER A 124 23.24 20.38 -3.27
CA SER A 124 23.32 20.68 -4.70
C SER A 124 24.62 20.06 -5.23
N PRO A 125 24.61 19.30 -6.34
CA PRO A 125 23.44 18.90 -7.14
C PRO A 125 22.60 17.80 -6.47
N ARG A 126 21.30 17.71 -6.82
CA ARG A 126 20.34 16.73 -6.28
C ARG A 126 19.56 16.03 -7.39
N GLU A 127 19.52 14.71 -7.33
CA GLU A 127 18.76 13.89 -8.28
C GLU A 127 17.28 13.77 -7.88
N ILE A 128 16.38 13.95 -8.85
CA ILE A 128 14.93 13.97 -8.68
C ILE A 128 14.26 13.22 -9.83
N ASP A 129 13.51 12.18 -9.48
CA ASP A 129 12.70 11.43 -10.44
C ASP A 129 11.35 12.10 -10.67
N VAL A 130 11.05 12.40 -11.95
CA VAL A 130 9.78 12.97 -12.38
C VAL A 130 9.04 11.97 -13.25
N ALA A 131 7.89 11.51 -12.77
CA ALA A 131 7.02 10.59 -13.50
C ALA A 131 6.11 11.33 -14.50
N ALA A 132 5.60 10.59 -15.49
CA ALA A 132 4.79 11.14 -16.57
C ALA A 132 3.54 11.88 -16.06
N GLY A 133 3.30 13.09 -16.55
CA GLY A 133 2.15 13.93 -16.20
C GLY A 133 2.20 14.62 -14.82
N ASN A 134 3.30 14.48 -14.07
CA ASN A 134 3.46 15.17 -12.79
C ASN A 134 3.87 16.64 -13.00
N LYS A 135 3.01 17.57 -12.56
CA LYS A 135 3.33 19.00 -12.50
C LYS A 135 3.72 19.41 -11.08
N ASN A 136 4.59 20.41 -10.98
CA ASN A 136 5.07 20.99 -9.73
C ASN A 136 5.70 19.99 -8.75
N VAL A 137 6.49 19.05 -9.25
CA VAL A 137 7.25 18.14 -8.37
C VAL A 137 8.23 18.97 -7.53
N PRO A 138 8.12 18.95 -6.18
CA PRO A 138 8.84 19.91 -5.36
C PRO A 138 10.31 19.50 -5.17
N ALA A 139 11.22 20.42 -5.49
CA ALA A 139 12.64 20.33 -5.16
C ALA A 139 12.99 21.38 -4.12
N PHE A 140 13.58 21.00 -2.99
CA PHE A 140 13.91 21.95 -1.92
C PHE A 140 15.42 22.11 -1.76
N PHE A 141 15.87 23.36 -1.80
CA PHE A 141 17.23 23.79 -1.52
C PHE A 141 17.21 24.82 -0.39
N PHE A 142 18.05 24.58 0.61
CA PHE A 142 18.20 25.46 1.77
C PHE A 142 19.59 26.09 1.75
N ILE A 143 19.62 27.41 1.88
CA ILE A 143 20.83 28.23 1.91
C ILE A 143 21.09 28.65 3.36
N SER A 144 22.33 28.46 3.82
CA SER A 144 22.76 28.80 5.19
C SER A 144 23.99 29.70 5.16
N PRO A 145 24.11 30.68 6.08
CA PRO A 145 25.25 31.60 6.15
C PRO A 145 26.60 30.90 6.38
N ASP A 146 26.62 29.82 7.16
CA ASP A 146 27.86 29.17 7.62
C ASP A 146 28.20 27.86 6.89
N GLY A 147 27.39 27.43 5.90
CA GLY A 147 27.55 26.13 5.21
C GLY A 147 27.50 24.89 6.13
N ALA A 148 27.26 25.08 7.44
CA ALA A 148 27.41 24.04 8.45
C ALA A 148 26.22 23.07 8.48
N ALA A 149 26.56 21.77 8.49
CA ALA A 149 25.60 20.68 8.52
C ALA A 149 24.97 20.51 9.91
N ALA A 150 23.71 20.88 10.07
CA ALA A 150 22.91 20.53 11.26
C ALA A 150 22.06 19.27 10.99
N GLY A 151 22.36 18.18 11.71
CA GLY A 151 21.47 17.04 11.97
C GLY A 151 21.09 16.17 10.78
N SER A 152 21.67 14.96 10.73
CA SER A 152 21.46 13.93 9.72
C SER A 152 19.98 13.55 9.54
N ALA A 153 19.40 13.84 8.38
CA ALA A 153 18.38 12.97 7.79
C ALA A 153 19.12 11.89 6.98
N PRO A 154 18.91 10.58 7.23
CA PRO A 154 19.67 9.57 6.52
C PRO A 154 19.20 9.46 5.07
N ALA A 155 20.07 9.83 4.13
CA ALA A 155 20.08 9.28 2.79
C ALA A 155 20.63 7.83 2.85
N PRO A 156 20.21 6.92 1.95
CA PRO A 156 20.61 5.52 2.00
C PRO A 156 22.03 5.37 1.43
N SER A 157 23.01 5.08 2.28
CA SER A 157 24.34 4.69 1.82
C SER A 157 24.50 3.17 1.80
N ALA A 158 24.94 2.71 0.64
CA ALA A 158 25.42 1.37 0.36
C ALA A 158 26.53 0.97 1.32
N SER A 159 26.47 -0.26 1.83
CA SER A 159 27.56 -0.86 2.60
C SER A 159 28.59 -1.48 1.67
N THR A 160 29.84 -1.03 1.74
CA THR A 160 31.01 -1.85 1.37
C THR A 160 32.20 -1.48 2.27
N GLY A 161 32.66 -2.44 3.08
CA GLY A 161 34.07 -2.75 3.35
C GLY A 161 34.98 -1.81 4.17
N ALA A 162 35.12 -2.16 5.46
CA ALA A 162 36.38 -2.36 6.22
C ALA A 162 37.45 -1.25 6.45
N GLY A 163 37.85 -1.07 7.73
CA GLY A 163 39.26 -0.86 8.12
C GLY A 163 39.61 0.21 9.18
N THR A 164 39.74 -0.22 10.44
CA THR A 164 40.78 0.12 11.47
C THR A 164 41.20 1.58 11.82
N GLY A 165 41.25 1.90 13.13
CA GLY A 165 42.32 2.75 13.72
C GLY A 165 41.95 3.79 14.81
N THR A 166 41.96 3.36 16.08
CA THR A 166 42.53 3.94 17.33
C THR A 166 42.79 5.46 17.56
N SER A 167 42.48 5.88 18.81
CA SER A 167 43.14 6.83 19.75
C SER A 167 42.77 8.34 19.88
N THR A 168 42.20 8.64 21.06
CA THR A 168 42.74 9.48 22.18
C THR A 168 42.89 11.01 22.06
N GLY A 169 42.18 11.71 22.97
CA GLY A 169 42.74 12.72 23.89
C GLY A 169 42.68 14.21 23.51
N GLY A 170 42.23 15.06 24.44
CA GLY A 170 42.54 16.49 24.40
C GLY A 170 41.47 17.40 25.03
N GLU A 171 41.83 18.01 26.16
CA GLU A 171 41.06 18.92 27.01
C GLU A 171 40.90 20.37 26.50
N THR A 172 40.02 21.10 27.24
CA THR A 172 40.02 22.53 27.60
C THR A 172 39.69 23.62 26.57
N ALA A 173 38.54 24.29 26.76
CA ALA A 173 38.43 25.64 27.35
C ALA A 173 37.12 26.34 26.90
N ALA A 174 36.27 26.70 27.87
CA ALA A 174 35.25 27.75 27.72
C ALA A 174 35.92 29.12 27.92
N PRO A 175 35.36 30.24 27.41
CA PRO A 175 34.29 30.90 28.17
C PRO A 175 33.12 31.49 27.34
N ASP A 176 31.96 31.50 28.00
CA ASP A 176 30.97 32.59 28.10
C ASP A 176 30.40 33.23 26.83
N THR A 177 29.30 32.65 26.30
CA THR A 177 28.25 33.43 25.64
C THR A 177 26.87 32.84 25.96
N GLU A 178 26.04 33.70 26.55
CA GLU A 178 24.62 33.58 26.92
C GLU A 178 23.86 32.34 26.43
N THR A 179 23.46 31.50 27.39
CA THR A 179 22.53 30.39 27.21
C THR A 179 21.11 30.93 26.99
N GLY A 180 20.85 31.40 25.76
CA GLY A 180 19.49 31.48 25.21
C GLY A 180 18.97 30.06 25.04
N THR A 181 18.43 29.51 26.12
CA THR A 181 17.79 28.20 26.12
C THR A 181 16.50 28.35 25.34
N VAL A 182 16.55 28.24 24.01
CA VAL A 182 15.34 28.04 23.20
C VAL A 182 14.88 26.62 23.51
N THR A 183 14.11 26.51 24.59
CA THR A 183 13.19 25.41 24.77
C THR A 183 12.38 25.37 23.48
N ALA A 184 12.67 24.41 22.61
CA ALA A 184 11.76 24.01 21.55
C ALA A 184 10.50 23.52 22.25
N THR A 185 9.64 24.48 22.59
CA THR A 185 8.27 24.22 22.98
C THR A 185 7.67 23.57 21.75
N ALA A 186 7.61 22.23 21.76
CA ALA A 186 6.61 21.53 21.00
C ALA A 186 5.31 22.26 21.31
N GLU A 187 4.75 22.98 20.33
CA GLU A 187 3.53 23.73 20.58
C GLU A 187 2.54 22.76 21.23
N PRO A 188 1.99 23.10 22.40
CA PRO A 188 0.99 22.24 23.02
C PRO A 188 -0.10 22.03 21.97
N VAL A 189 -0.49 20.77 21.75
CA VAL A 189 -1.60 20.44 20.87
C VAL A 189 -2.81 21.22 21.36
N THR A 190 -3.04 22.40 20.79
CA THR A 190 -4.24 23.18 21.04
C THR A 190 -5.41 22.32 20.61
N GLU A 191 -6.53 22.41 21.32
CA GLU A 191 -7.72 21.58 21.12
C GLU A 191 -8.17 21.54 19.64
N ASN A 192 -7.91 22.62 18.89
CA ASN A 192 -8.19 22.75 17.46
C ASN A 192 -7.22 22.02 16.50
N ASN A 193 -6.00 21.66 16.91
CA ASN A 193 -5.05 20.93 16.05
C ASN A 193 -5.17 19.41 16.20
N PHE A 194 -5.58 18.91 17.37
CA PHE A 194 -5.82 17.47 17.56
C PHE A 194 -6.85 16.94 16.57
N TRP A 195 -8.03 17.58 16.51
CA TRP A 195 -9.14 17.14 15.65
C TRP A 195 -8.82 17.24 14.15
N LYS A 196 -7.96 18.19 13.76
CA LYS A 196 -7.48 18.32 12.37
C LYS A 196 -6.59 17.16 11.94
N ILE A 197 -5.82 16.56 12.85
CA ILE A 197 -4.97 15.40 12.54
C ILE A 197 -5.74 14.10 12.76
N PHE A 198 -6.63 14.07 13.77
CA PHE A 198 -7.37 12.87 14.17
C PHE A 198 -8.29 12.36 13.06
N TRP A 199 -9.13 13.23 12.49
CA TRP A 199 -10.11 12.81 11.49
C TRP A 199 -9.50 12.21 10.22
N PRO A 200 -8.46 12.83 9.62
CA PRO A 200 -7.76 12.22 8.50
C PRO A 200 -7.24 10.82 8.82
N LYS A 201 -6.63 10.61 10.00
CA LYS A 201 -6.11 9.31 10.41
C LYS A 201 -7.20 8.26 10.61
N VAL A 202 -8.36 8.65 11.14
CA VAL A 202 -9.52 7.73 11.24
C VAL A 202 -10.04 7.35 9.86
N VAL A 203 -10.17 8.32 8.95
CA VAL A 203 -10.68 8.06 7.59
C VAL A 203 -9.70 7.21 6.79
N THR A 204 -8.40 7.56 6.76
CA THR A 204 -7.39 6.72 6.08
C THR A 204 -7.27 5.35 6.72
N GLY A 205 -7.46 5.26 8.04
CA GLY A 205 -7.53 4.01 8.78
C GLY A 205 -8.72 3.14 8.40
N LEU A 206 -9.90 3.73 8.20
CA LEU A 206 -11.08 3.03 7.72
C LEU A 206 -10.86 2.49 6.30
N ILE A 207 -10.29 3.31 5.42
CA ILE A 207 -9.94 2.92 4.04
C ILE A 207 -8.97 1.75 4.08
N PHE A 208 -7.84 1.88 4.79
CA PHE A 208 -6.87 0.81 4.94
C PHE A 208 -7.48 -0.46 5.54
N GLY A 209 -8.38 -0.32 6.51
CA GLY A 209 -9.13 -1.43 7.10
C GLY A 209 -10.04 -2.16 6.10
N LEU A 210 -10.70 -1.43 5.18
CA LEU A 210 -11.49 -2.03 4.09
C LEU A 210 -10.61 -2.77 3.09
N LEU A 211 -9.46 -2.21 2.73
CA LEU A 211 -8.50 -2.87 1.84
C LEU A 211 -7.96 -4.16 2.49
N LEU A 212 -7.60 -4.08 3.77
CA LEU A 212 -7.14 -5.21 4.57
C LEU A 212 -8.23 -6.28 4.74
N ALA A 213 -9.50 -5.87 4.83
CA ALA A 213 -10.64 -6.78 4.98
C ALA A 213 -10.78 -7.74 3.78
N LEU A 214 -10.47 -7.30 2.56
CA LEU A 214 -10.47 -8.17 1.39
C LEU A 214 -9.49 -9.35 1.56
N ALA A 215 -8.25 -9.08 1.99
CA ALA A 215 -7.26 -10.12 2.28
C ALA A 215 -7.68 -10.99 3.48
N ALA A 216 -8.19 -10.38 4.55
CA ALA A 216 -8.58 -11.07 5.77
C ALA A 216 -9.77 -12.01 5.57
N ILE A 217 -10.78 -11.62 4.80
CA ILE A 217 -11.90 -12.50 4.45
C ILE A 217 -11.42 -13.68 3.62
N GLY A 218 -10.53 -13.47 2.65
CA GLY A 218 -9.95 -14.56 1.87
C GLY A 218 -9.25 -15.59 2.77
N LEU A 219 -8.42 -15.12 3.70
CA LEU A 219 -7.74 -15.96 4.69
C LEU A 219 -8.74 -16.69 5.60
N SER A 220 -9.74 -15.97 6.09
CA SER A 220 -10.76 -16.50 7.00
C SER A 220 -11.63 -17.57 6.34
N LEU A 221 -11.98 -17.43 5.07
CA LEU A 221 -12.73 -18.45 4.33
C LEU A 221 -11.92 -19.73 4.12
N ILE A 222 -10.64 -19.58 3.74
CA ILE A 222 -9.73 -20.73 3.59
C ILE A 222 -9.58 -21.44 4.94
N TYR A 223 -9.30 -20.69 6.01
CA TYR A 223 -9.20 -21.25 7.35
C TYR A 223 -10.51 -21.92 7.79
N GLY A 224 -11.65 -21.26 7.60
CA GLY A 224 -12.95 -21.77 8.04
C GLY A 224 -13.31 -23.10 7.38
N THR A 225 -12.94 -23.33 6.12
CA THR A 225 -13.23 -24.61 5.43
C THR A 225 -12.14 -25.65 5.57
N THR A 226 -10.89 -25.24 5.80
CA THR A 226 -9.74 -26.17 5.79
C THR A 226 -9.13 -26.42 7.16
N GLY A 227 -9.26 -25.49 8.10
CA GLY A 227 -8.52 -25.42 9.35
C GLY A 227 -7.04 -25.03 9.18
N LEU A 228 -6.62 -24.67 7.96
CA LEU A 228 -5.22 -24.39 7.64
C LEU A 228 -4.87 -22.91 7.88
N ASN A 229 -3.95 -22.65 8.80
CA ASN A 229 -3.30 -21.34 8.92
C ASN A 229 -2.30 -21.17 7.78
N ASN A 230 -2.74 -20.55 6.68
CA ASN A 230 -1.92 -20.40 5.49
C ASN A 230 -0.94 -19.22 5.59
N PHE A 231 0.33 -19.48 5.92
CA PHE A 231 1.37 -18.45 5.92
C PHE A 231 1.74 -17.94 4.51
N ALA A 232 1.42 -18.68 3.45
CA ALA A 232 1.60 -18.22 2.06
C ALA A 232 0.50 -17.25 1.60
N HIS A 233 -0.52 -16.98 2.43
CA HIS A 233 -1.60 -16.06 2.06
C HIS A 233 -1.10 -14.64 1.81
N GLY A 234 -0.05 -14.21 2.54
CA GLY A 234 0.61 -12.93 2.26
C GLY A 234 1.14 -12.86 0.84
N GLU A 235 1.68 -13.95 0.31
CA GLU A 235 2.20 -13.97 -1.06
C GLU A 235 1.12 -13.89 -2.13
N LEU A 236 -0.14 -14.26 -1.82
CA LEU A 236 -1.28 -14.00 -2.70
C LEU A 236 -1.57 -12.49 -2.83
N VAL A 237 -1.37 -11.75 -1.73
CA VAL A 237 -1.47 -10.28 -1.73
C VAL A 237 -0.32 -9.67 -2.53
N THR A 238 0.91 -10.11 -2.28
CA THR A 238 2.08 -9.65 -3.05
C THR A 238 1.90 -9.93 -4.54
N PHE A 239 1.42 -11.12 -4.90
CA PHE A 239 1.14 -11.48 -6.29
C PHE A 239 0.18 -10.49 -6.95
N GLY A 240 -0.91 -10.12 -6.26
CA GLY A 240 -1.83 -9.10 -6.76
C GLY A 240 -1.18 -7.74 -6.99
N ALA A 241 -0.40 -7.25 -6.01
CA ALA A 241 0.34 -6.00 -6.13
C ALA A 241 1.29 -5.99 -7.34
N LEU A 242 2.07 -7.07 -7.51
CA LEU A 242 3.05 -7.19 -8.60
C LEU A 242 2.41 -7.38 -9.98
N MET A 243 1.31 -8.14 -10.07
CA MET A 243 0.57 -8.27 -11.32
C MET A 243 -0.06 -6.94 -11.73
N ALA A 244 -0.63 -6.18 -10.79
CA ALA A 244 -1.14 -4.85 -11.10
C ALA A 244 -0.03 -3.93 -11.62
N TYR A 245 1.15 -3.95 -11.01
CA TYR A 245 2.31 -3.20 -11.50
C TYR A 245 2.74 -3.66 -12.89
N LEU A 246 2.84 -4.96 -13.13
CA LEU A 246 3.19 -5.52 -14.44
C LEU A 246 2.23 -5.05 -15.53
N PHE A 247 0.92 -5.17 -15.31
CA PHE A 247 -0.08 -4.79 -16.30
C PHE A 247 -0.18 -3.27 -16.48
N SER A 248 -0.07 -2.50 -15.40
CA SER A 248 -0.22 -1.04 -15.45
C SER A 248 1.04 -0.32 -15.92
N ASN A 249 2.21 -0.62 -15.34
CA ASN A 249 3.44 0.14 -15.58
C ASN A 249 4.29 -0.46 -16.69
N VAL A 250 4.43 -1.79 -16.74
CA VAL A 250 5.31 -2.46 -17.71
C VAL A 250 4.61 -2.62 -19.05
N LEU A 251 3.34 -3.05 -19.03
CA LEU A 251 2.54 -3.25 -20.24
C LEU A 251 1.68 -2.03 -20.63
N GLY A 252 1.64 -0.99 -19.79
CA GLY A 252 0.91 0.24 -20.07
C GLY A 252 -0.61 0.06 -20.23
N LEU A 253 -1.20 -0.99 -19.65
CA LEU A 253 -2.64 -1.21 -19.75
C LEU A 253 -3.38 -0.21 -18.87
N ASN A 254 -4.61 0.09 -19.27
CA ASN A 254 -5.53 0.88 -18.45
C ASN A 254 -5.63 0.28 -17.03
N PRO A 255 -5.53 1.09 -15.95
CA PRO A 255 -5.60 0.64 -14.57
C PRO A 255 -6.77 -0.30 -14.25
N VAL A 256 -7.94 -0.03 -14.83
CA VAL A 256 -9.15 -0.84 -14.60
C VAL A 256 -8.99 -2.23 -15.21
N LEU A 257 -8.47 -2.29 -16.44
CA LEU A 257 -8.21 -3.55 -17.12
C LEU A 257 -7.11 -4.34 -16.38
N ALA A 258 -6.06 -3.67 -15.92
CA ALA A 258 -5.01 -4.26 -15.12
C ALA A 258 -5.56 -4.87 -13.81
N ILE A 259 -6.46 -4.19 -13.11
CA ILE A 259 -7.15 -4.72 -11.92
C ILE A 259 -7.95 -5.98 -12.27
N VAL A 260 -8.78 -5.94 -13.31
CA VAL A 260 -9.64 -7.08 -13.70
C VAL A 260 -8.80 -8.30 -14.06
N ILE A 261 -7.75 -8.12 -14.88
CA ILE A 261 -6.83 -9.21 -15.24
C ILE A 261 -6.14 -9.76 -13.99
N THR A 262 -5.69 -8.89 -13.09
CA THR A 262 -5.04 -9.29 -11.84
C THR A 262 -5.95 -10.10 -10.94
N VAL A 263 -7.23 -9.74 -10.81
CA VAL A 263 -8.21 -10.51 -10.02
C VAL A 263 -8.44 -11.89 -10.62
N VAL A 264 -8.58 -11.97 -11.95
CA VAL A 264 -8.75 -13.25 -12.66
C VAL A 264 -7.51 -14.14 -12.46
N LEU A 265 -6.31 -13.58 -12.60
CA LEU A 265 -5.06 -14.29 -12.36
C LEU A 265 -4.88 -14.68 -10.90
N GLY A 266 -5.32 -13.85 -9.94
CA GLY A 266 -5.33 -14.18 -8.52
C GLY A 266 -6.22 -15.39 -8.23
N GLY A 267 -7.41 -15.44 -8.82
CA GLY A 267 -8.30 -16.60 -8.74
C GLY A 267 -7.72 -17.85 -9.41
N ALA A 268 -7.10 -17.70 -10.58
CA ALA A 268 -6.41 -18.78 -11.28
C ALA A 268 -5.20 -19.29 -10.48
N PHE A 269 -4.47 -18.40 -9.80
CA PHE A 269 -3.36 -18.76 -8.93
C PHE A 269 -3.86 -19.51 -7.69
N GLY A 270 -4.98 -19.09 -7.09
CA GLY A 270 -5.65 -19.85 -6.03
C GLY A 270 -6.09 -21.25 -6.47
N PHE A 271 -6.68 -21.37 -7.67
CA PHE A 271 -7.00 -22.66 -8.27
C PHE A 271 -5.75 -23.52 -8.47
N ALA A 272 -4.67 -22.94 -9.00
CA ALA A 272 -3.41 -23.64 -9.25
C ALA A 272 -2.80 -24.16 -7.94
N GLN A 273 -2.77 -23.33 -6.88
CA GLN A 273 -2.30 -23.76 -5.57
C GLN A 273 -3.17 -24.88 -4.98
N ASP A 274 -4.50 -24.77 -5.07
CA ASP A 274 -5.38 -25.84 -4.62
C ASP A 274 -5.15 -27.12 -5.40
N ALA A 275 -5.14 -27.07 -6.72
CA ALA A 275 -5.04 -28.24 -7.58
C ALA A 275 -3.66 -28.91 -7.52
N ALA A 276 -2.58 -28.13 -7.48
CA ALA A 276 -1.20 -28.63 -7.56
C ALA A 276 -0.61 -28.99 -6.19
N ILE A 277 -0.99 -28.26 -5.13
CA ILE A 277 -0.37 -28.40 -3.80
C ILE A 277 -1.39 -28.95 -2.81
N TRP A 278 -2.45 -28.21 -2.54
CA TRP A 278 -3.28 -28.49 -1.36
C TRP A 278 -4.16 -29.73 -1.52
N LYS A 279 -4.82 -29.91 -2.66
CA LYS A 279 -5.66 -31.06 -2.95
C LYS A 279 -4.87 -32.38 -2.94
N PRO A 280 -3.72 -32.51 -3.63
CA PRO A 280 -2.90 -33.73 -3.54
C PRO A 280 -2.47 -34.06 -2.11
N LEU A 281 -2.05 -33.05 -1.33
CA LEU A 281 -1.63 -33.26 0.05
C LEU A 281 -2.82 -33.65 0.96
N ARG A 282 -3.99 -33.04 0.78
CA ARG A 282 -5.23 -33.44 1.49
C ARG A 282 -5.65 -34.86 1.13
N LYS A 283 -5.55 -35.25 -0.16
CA LYS A 283 -5.85 -36.63 -0.60
C LYS A 283 -4.93 -37.68 0.04
N ARG A 284 -3.67 -37.31 0.28
CA ARG A 284 -2.70 -38.13 1.04
C ARG A 284 -2.93 -38.10 2.56
N ARG A 285 -3.98 -37.43 3.04
CA ARG A 285 -4.39 -37.35 4.45
C ARG A 285 -3.30 -36.78 5.36
N LEU A 286 -2.50 -35.83 4.88
CA LEU A 286 -1.57 -35.11 5.75
C LEU A 286 -2.34 -34.33 6.83
N GLY A 287 -1.81 -34.35 8.05
CA GLY A 287 -2.31 -33.53 9.15
C GLY A 287 -2.10 -32.03 8.91
N LEU A 288 -2.75 -31.21 9.71
CA LEU A 288 -2.66 -29.74 9.59
C LEU A 288 -1.25 -29.21 9.86
N VAL A 289 -0.50 -29.81 10.80
CA VAL A 289 0.86 -29.36 11.15
C VAL A 289 1.83 -29.49 9.96
N PRO A 290 1.95 -30.65 9.27
CA PRO A 290 2.72 -30.72 8.03
C PRO A 290 2.26 -29.74 6.94
N LEU A 291 0.95 -29.53 6.79
CA LEU A 291 0.43 -28.57 5.80
C LEU A 291 0.87 -27.13 6.14
N MET A 292 0.90 -26.75 7.42
CA MET A 292 1.44 -25.45 7.83
C MET A 292 2.92 -25.29 7.45
N ILE A 293 3.74 -26.34 7.65
CA ILE A 293 5.15 -26.31 7.22
C ILE A 293 5.26 -26.08 5.70
N VAL A 294 4.40 -26.74 4.91
CA VAL A 294 4.33 -26.51 3.46
C VAL A 294 3.96 -25.06 3.13
N THR A 295 3.06 -24.42 3.88
CA THR A 295 2.72 -22.99 3.65
C THR A 295 3.90 -22.06 3.90
N ILE A 296 4.75 -22.36 4.89
CA ILE A 296 5.95 -21.57 5.19
C ILE A 296 6.97 -21.74 4.06
N GLY A 297 7.22 -22.99 3.64
CA GLY A 297 8.09 -23.27 2.50
C GLY A 297 7.62 -22.61 1.20
N LEU A 298 6.32 -22.68 0.91
CA LEU A 298 5.72 -22.03 -0.24
C LEU A 298 5.82 -20.50 -0.15
N SER A 299 5.63 -19.92 1.04
CA SER A 299 5.77 -18.48 1.25
C SER A 299 7.19 -18.00 0.93
N LEU A 300 8.21 -18.68 1.46
CA LEU A 300 9.61 -18.35 1.17
C LEU A 300 9.93 -18.53 -0.32
N ALA A 301 9.50 -19.65 -0.93
CA ALA A 301 9.72 -19.91 -2.34
C ALA A 301 9.10 -18.82 -3.24
N LEU A 302 7.84 -18.44 -3.00
CA LEU A 302 7.16 -17.39 -3.77
C LEU A 302 7.79 -16.02 -3.52
N ARG A 303 8.13 -15.69 -2.27
CA ARG A 303 8.74 -14.40 -1.93
C ARG A 303 10.06 -14.17 -2.67
N TYR A 304 10.95 -15.16 -2.68
CA TYR A 304 12.22 -15.04 -3.37
C TYR A 304 12.08 -15.20 -4.89
N LEU A 305 11.07 -15.93 -5.37
CA LEU A 305 10.71 -15.93 -6.79
C LEU A 305 10.27 -14.53 -7.25
N PHE A 306 9.44 -13.84 -6.46
CA PHE A 306 9.03 -12.47 -6.75
C PHE A 306 10.20 -11.50 -6.73
N GLN A 307 11.09 -11.62 -5.74
CA GLN A 307 12.32 -10.81 -5.69
C GLN A 307 13.21 -11.04 -6.92
N PHE A 308 13.33 -12.29 -7.37
CA PHE A 308 14.14 -12.64 -8.53
C PHE A 308 13.57 -12.04 -9.84
N ILE A 309 12.24 -12.03 -9.99
CA ILE A 309 11.58 -11.53 -11.21
C ILE A 309 11.48 -10.00 -11.23
N PHE A 310 11.13 -9.38 -10.11
CA PHE A 310 10.80 -7.95 -10.03
C PHE A 310 11.87 -7.09 -9.36
N GLY A 311 12.91 -7.70 -8.79
CA GLY A 311 13.98 -7.00 -8.10
C GLY A 311 13.67 -6.62 -6.64
N ALA A 312 14.61 -5.91 -6.04
CA ALA A 312 14.58 -5.46 -4.65
C ALA A 312 14.24 -3.96 -4.50
N ASP A 313 13.78 -3.34 -5.58
CA ASP A 313 13.44 -1.93 -5.58
C ASP A 313 11.99 -1.70 -5.14
N ARG A 314 11.73 -0.45 -4.75
CA ARG A 314 10.38 -0.02 -4.40
C ARG A 314 9.64 0.37 -5.67
N LEU A 315 8.49 -0.25 -5.88
CA LEU A 315 7.65 -0.05 -7.05
C LEU A 315 6.42 0.77 -6.67
N THR A 316 5.91 1.56 -7.61
CA THR A 316 4.71 2.40 -7.43
C THR A 316 3.78 2.24 -8.62
N LEU A 317 2.50 2.13 -8.33
CA LEU A 317 1.46 2.19 -9.36
C LEU A 317 1.20 3.67 -9.75
N PRO A 318 0.79 3.94 -10.99
CA PRO A 318 0.47 5.29 -11.43
C PRO A 318 -0.68 5.85 -10.59
N ASN A 319 -0.42 6.90 -9.84
CA ASN A 319 -1.43 7.54 -8.99
C ASN A 319 -1.26 9.05 -9.06
N SER A 320 -2.38 9.77 -9.18
CA SER A 320 -2.35 11.23 -9.11
C SER A 320 -2.14 11.66 -7.66
N PRO A 321 -1.15 12.52 -7.36
CA PRO A 321 -0.96 13.05 -6.01
C PRO A 321 -2.03 14.09 -5.66
N ALA A 322 -2.79 14.58 -6.65
CA ALA A 322 -3.80 15.60 -6.45
C ALA A 322 -4.96 15.10 -5.58
N PRO A 323 -5.44 15.93 -4.64
CA PRO A 323 -6.59 15.58 -3.83
C PRO A 323 -7.84 15.53 -4.73
N PHE A 324 -8.54 14.40 -4.70
CA PHE A 324 -9.79 14.23 -5.44
C PHE A 324 -10.99 14.70 -4.62
N LEU A 325 -10.98 14.41 -3.32
CA LEU A 325 -12.05 14.78 -2.39
C LEU A 325 -11.43 15.42 -1.15
N VAL A 326 -11.85 16.66 -0.87
CA VAL A 326 -11.46 17.40 0.33
C VAL A 326 -12.72 17.70 1.14
N VAL A 327 -12.78 17.18 2.37
CA VAL A 327 -13.87 17.43 3.32
C VAL A 327 -13.27 17.86 4.64
N GLY A 328 -13.30 19.17 4.91
CA GLY A 328 -12.64 19.75 6.08
C GLY A 328 -11.13 19.46 6.08
N PRO A 329 -10.56 18.87 7.16
CA PRO A 329 -9.14 18.54 7.22
C PRO A 329 -8.78 17.27 6.44
N VAL A 330 -9.77 16.51 5.96
CA VAL A 330 -9.56 15.23 5.28
C VAL A 330 -9.35 15.45 3.80
N SER A 331 -8.23 14.96 3.28
CA SER A 331 -7.86 15.02 1.87
C SER A 331 -7.62 13.59 1.36
N LEU A 332 -8.39 13.17 0.36
CA LEU A 332 -8.33 11.82 -0.19
C LEU A 332 -7.99 11.84 -1.68
N LYS A 333 -7.15 10.91 -2.11
CA LYS A 333 -6.87 10.67 -3.52
C LYS A 333 -8.02 9.91 -4.16
N PHE A 334 -8.11 10.00 -5.48
CA PHE A 334 -9.10 9.24 -6.24
C PHE A 334 -9.01 7.73 -5.96
N THR A 335 -7.78 7.19 -5.88
CA THR A 335 -7.51 5.78 -5.61
C THR A 335 -7.97 5.33 -4.23
N ASP A 336 -7.92 6.21 -3.23
CA ASP A 336 -8.34 5.90 -1.85
C ASP A 336 -9.86 5.73 -1.80
N VAL A 337 -10.58 6.67 -2.42
CA VAL A 337 -12.06 6.66 -2.49
C VAL A 337 -12.53 5.49 -3.37
N ALA A 338 -11.95 5.33 -4.55
CA ALA A 338 -12.29 4.25 -5.46
C ALA A 338 -12.01 2.86 -4.85
N GLY A 339 -10.84 2.69 -4.23
CA GLY A 339 -10.47 1.45 -3.54
C GLY A 339 -11.42 1.13 -2.37
N ALA A 340 -11.82 2.14 -1.59
CA ALA A 340 -12.79 1.95 -0.51
C ALA A 340 -14.17 1.54 -1.04
N ILE A 341 -14.68 2.21 -2.08
CA ILE A 341 -16.00 1.90 -2.66
C ILE A 341 -15.99 0.48 -3.25
N VAL A 342 -14.98 0.13 -4.06
CA VAL A 342 -14.88 -1.20 -4.65
C VAL A 342 -14.77 -2.28 -3.57
N SER A 343 -14.01 -2.02 -2.51
CA SER A 343 -13.91 -2.92 -1.36
C SER A 343 -15.28 -3.12 -0.70
N ILE A 344 -16.01 -2.05 -0.37
CA ILE A 344 -17.36 -2.16 0.23
C ILE A 344 -18.29 -2.98 -0.66
N VAL A 345 -18.33 -2.69 -1.97
CA VAL A 345 -19.20 -3.41 -2.90
C VAL A 345 -18.86 -4.90 -2.94
N LEU A 346 -17.57 -5.26 -2.98
CA LEU A 346 -17.17 -6.66 -3.00
C LEU A 346 -17.38 -7.36 -1.65
N LEU A 347 -17.17 -6.68 -0.54
CA LEU A 347 -17.47 -7.21 0.80
C LEU A 347 -18.97 -7.52 0.92
N LEU A 348 -19.84 -6.64 0.41
CA LEU A 348 -21.28 -6.88 0.34
C LEU A 348 -21.63 -8.03 -0.63
N ALA A 349 -20.94 -8.13 -1.77
CA ALA A 349 -21.13 -9.24 -2.71
C ALA A 349 -20.74 -10.58 -2.07
N VAL A 350 -19.62 -10.64 -1.35
CA VAL A 350 -19.19 -11.83 -0.61
C VAL A 350 -20.19 -12.16 0.50
N ALA A 351 -20.65 -11.18 1.27
CA ALA A 351 -21.68 -11.38 2.29
C ALA A 351 -22.97 -11.97 1.68
N TYR A 352 -23.42 -11.43 0.54
CA TYR A 352 -24.57 -11.94 -0.19
C TYR A 352 -24.36 -13.40 -0.63
N VAL A 353 -23.19 -13.72 -1.20
CA VAL A 353 -22.84 -15.08 -1.61
C VAL A 353 -22.89 -16.03 -0.42
N LEU A 354 -22.29 -15.66 0.72
CA LEU A 354 -22.24 -16.51 1.91
C LEU A 354 -23.63 -16.73 2.53
N LEU A 355 -24.46 -15.70 2.60
CA LEU A 355 -25.75 -15.73 3.28
C LEU A 355 -26.86 -16.38 2.45
N TYR A 356 -26.95 -16.04 1.15
CA TYR A 356 -28.13 -16.32 0.34
C TYR A 356 -27.93 -17.40 -0.74
N THR A 357 -26.70 -17.83 -1.03
CA THR A 357 -26.45 -18.77 -2.13
C THR A 357 -26.25 -20.22 -1.68
N LYS A 358 -26.42 -21.17 -2.61
CA LYS A 358 -26.14 -22.59 -2.37
C LYS A 358 -24.66 -22.84 -2.04
N ILE A 359 -23.75 -22.10 -2.70
CA ILE A 359 -22.31 -22.18 -2.42
C ILE A 359 -22.06 -21.73 -0.98
N GLY A 360 -22.62 -20.59 -0.56
CA GLY A 360 -22.48 -20.11 0.82
C GLY A 360 -23.03 -21.06 1.88
N LYS A 361 -24.15 -21.74 1.61
CA LYS A 361 -24.66 -22.81 2.48
C LYS A 361 -23.73 -24.01 2.54
N ALA A 362 -23.17 -24.43 1.40
CA ALA A 362 -22.22 -25.53 1.34
C ALA A 362 -20.90 -25.18 2.06
N THR A 363 -20.39 -23.96 1.91
CA THR A 363 -19.21 -23.45 2.63
C THR A 363 -19.42 -23.52 4.14
N ARG A 364 -20.58 -23.05 4.64
CA ARG A 364 -20.91 -23.13 6.08
C ARG A 364 -21.06 -24.57 6.58
N ALA A 365 -21.69 -25.44 5.80
CA ALA A 365 -21.79 -26.86 6.16
C ALA A 365 -20.41 -27.54 6.23
N VAL A 366 -19.51 -27.22 5.28
CA VAL A 366 -18.13 -27.73 5.26
C VAL A 366 -17.32 -27.19 6.44
N SER A 367 -17.48 -25.91 6.82
CA SER A 367 -16.79 -25.35 7.98
C SER A 367 -17.29 -25.90 9.31
N ASP A 368 -18.59 -26.19 9.42
CA ASP A 368 -19.18 -26.76 10.64
C ASP A 368 -18.73 -28.21 10.84
N ASN A 369 -18.92 -29.07 9.82
CA ASN A 369 -18.46 -30.46 9.89
C ASN A 369 -18.26 -31.09 8.50
N ARG A 370 -16.99 -31.28 8.10
CA ARG A 370 -16.63 -31.87 6.80
C ARG A 370 -17.15 -33.29 6.57
N SER A 371 -17.15 -34.16 7.58
CA SER A 371 -17.58 -35.55 7.39
C SER A 371 -19.10 -35.64 7.25
N LEU A 372 -19.86 -34.88 8.03
CA LEU A 372 -21.32 -34.79 7.89
C LEU A 372 -21.74 -34.12 6.58
N ALA A 373 -21.01 -33.08 6.15
CA ALA A 373 -21.26 -32.43 4.86
C ALA A 373 -21.07 -33.42 3.69
N ALA A 374 -19.97 -34.20 3.71
CA ALA A 374 -19.71 -35.24 2.70
C ALA A 374 -20.78 -36.34 2.71
N ALA A 375 -21.19 -36.82 3.89
CA ALA A 375 -22.25 -37.82 4.04
C ALA A 375 -23.62 -37.31 3.54
N SER A 376 -23.84 -36.00 3.58
CA SER A 376 -25.04 -35.34 3.05
C SER A 376 -24.98 -35.08 1.54
N GLY A 377 -23.95 -35.58 0.84
CA GLY A 377 -23.79 -35.44 -0.61
C GLY A 377 -23.16 -34.12 -1.08
N ILE A 378 -22.59 -33.31 -0.18
CA ILE A 378 -21.86 -32.09 -0.56
C ILE A 378 -20.47 -32.48 -1.08
N ASP A 379 -20.11 -32.02 -2.28
CA ASP A 379 -18.73 -32.10 -2.77
C ASP A 379 -17.83 -31.15 -2.00
N VAL A 380 -17.29 -31.63 -0.88
CA VAL A 380 -16.39 -30.88 0.01
C VAL A 380 -15.19 -30.33 -0.75
N GLU A 381 -14.64 -31.12 -1.68
CA GLU A 381 -13.44 -30.74 -2.42
C GLU A 381 -13.73 -29.64 -3.44
N GLY A 382 -14.90 -29.69 -4.09
CA GLY A 382 -15.40 -28.62 -4.94
C GLY A 382 -15.63 -27.32 -4.16
N VAL A 383 -16.20 -27.40 -2.95
CA VAL A 383 -16.39 -26.23 -2.07
C VAL A 383 -15.06 -25.61 -1.65
N ILE A 384 -14.10 -26.42 -1.21
CA ILE A 384 -12.76 -25.95 -0.83
C ILE A 384 -12.09 -25.24 -2.02
N ARG A 385 -12.18 -25.81 -3.21
CA ARG A 385 -11.62 -25.20 -4.43
C ARG A 385 -12.24 -23.83 -4.74
N VAL A 386 -13.56 -23.70 -4.66
CA VAL A 386 -14.25 -22.40 -4.86
C VAL A 386 -13.77 -21.38 -3.84
N VAL A 387 -13.57 -21.81 -2.58
CA VAL A 387 -13.02 -20.95 -1.52
C VAL A 387 -11.58 -20.53 -1.81
N TRP A 388 -10.72 -21.42 -2.31
CA TRP A 388 -9.36 -21.06 -2.70
C TRP A 388 -9.33 -20.05 -3.85
N ILE A 389 -10.18 -20.23 -4.87
CA ILE A 389 -10.30 -19.28 -5.98
C ILE A 389 -10.76 -17.92 -5.47
N GLY A 390 -11.87 -17.87 -4.73
CA GLY A 390 -12.43 -16.62 -4.22
C GLY A 390 -11.50 -15.93 -3.23
N GLY A 391 -10.90 -16.69 -2.31
CA GLY A 391 -9.98 -16.16 -1.31
C GLY A 391 -8.70 -15.59 -1.91
N ALA A 392 -8.13 -16.26 -2.91
CA ALA A 392 -6.95 -15.76 -3.62
C ALA A 392 -7.26 -14.55 -4.50
N ALA A 393 -8.42 -14.52 -5.17
CA ALA A 393 -8.88 -13.37 -5.94
C ALA A 393 -9.07 -12.13 -5.06
N LEU A 394 -9.67 -12.29 -3.87
CA LEU A 394 -9.83 -11.21 -2.89
C LEU A 394 -8.48 -10.75 -2.31
N ALA A 395 -7.57 -11.69 -2.01
CA ALA A 395 -6.22 -11.36 -1.54
C ALA A 395 -5.42 -10.60 -2.62
N ALA A 396 -5.48 -11.04 -3.88
CA ALA A 396 -4.84 -10.35 -4.98
C ALA A 396 -5.40 -8.93 -5.14
N LEU A 397 -6.73 -8.76 -5.10
CA LEU A 397 -7.35 -7.44 -5.17
C LEU A 397 -6.95 -6.52 -4.02
N SER A 398 -6.90 -7.05 -2.79
CA SER A 398 -6.36 -6.34 -1.63
C SER A 398 -4.95 -5.84 -1.92
N GLY A 399 -4.10 -6.69 -2.52
CA GLY A 399 -2.75 -6.35 -2.94
C GLY A 399 -2.70 -5.19 -3.94
N VAL A 400 -3.60 -5.19 -4.92
CA VAL A 400 -3.71 -4.08 -5.89
C VAL A 400 -4.00 -2.76 -5.17
N PHE A 401 -5.01 -2.73 -4.31
CA PHE A 401 -5.37 -1.49 -3.63
C PHE A 401 -4.34 -1.06 -2.60
N ILE A 402 -3.70 -2.00 -1.90
CA ILE A 402 -2.59 -1.67 -0.99
C ILE A 402 -1.42 -1.06 -1.77
N ALA A 403 -1.16 -1.53 -2.99
CA ALA A 403 -0.14 -0.96 -3.87
C ALA A 403 -0.49 0.44 -4.41
N TYR A 404 -1.78 0.78 -4.52
CA TYR A 404 -2.21 2.16 -4.80
C TYR A 404 -2.17 3.05 -3.55
N TYR A 405 -2.45 2.48 -2.37
CA TYR A 405 -2.46 3.16 -1.08
C TYR A 405 -1.03 3.50 -0.60
N GLN A 406 -0.07 2.61 -0.86
CA GLN A 406 1.33 2.78 -0.52
C GLN A 406 2.23 2.11 -1.56
N SER A 407 3.48 2.58 -1.65
CA SER A 407 4.48 1.96 -2.51
C SER A 407 4.75 0.50 -2.11
N LEU A 408 4.83 -0.38 -3.12
CA LEU A 408 4.96 -1.82 -2.96
C LEU A 408 6.42 -2.30 -3.11
N ARG A 409 6.69 -3.46 -2.55
CA ARG A 409 7.91 -4.28 -2.68
C ARG A 409 7.54 -5.75 -2.91
N TRP A 410 8.51 -6.57 -3.28
CA TRP A 410 8.39 -8.02 -3.47
C TRP A 410 7.95 -8.79 -2.20
N ASP A 411 7.97 -8.16 -1.02
CA ASP A 411 7.53 -8.73 0.25
C ASP A 411 6.34 -7.99 0.88
N THR A 412 5.63 -7.14 0.11
CA THR A 412 4.52 -6.31 0.61
C THR A 412 3.49 -7.14 1.38
N GLY A 413 3.04 -8.25 0.80
CA GLY A 413 2.04 -9.10 1.42
C GLY A 413 2.54 -9.82 2.67
N ALA A 414 3.84 -10.13 2.73
CA ALA A 414 4.48 -10.66 3.93
C ALA A 414 4.53 -9.62 5.07
N SER A 415 4.84 -8.37 4.74
CA SER A 415 4.93 -7.28 5.72
C SER A 415 3.60 -7.01 6.42
N ILE A 416 2.47 -7.22 5.72
CA ILE A 416 1.13 -7.04 6.28
C ILE A 416 0.50 -8.36 6.73
N LEU A 417 1.13 -9.51 6.51
CA LEU A 417 0.53 -10.81 6.80
C LEU A 417 0.14 -10.94 8.28
N LEU A 418 1.00 -10.46 9.18
CA LEU A 418 0.70 -10.41 10.60
C LEU A 418 -0.52 -9.54 10.90
N LEU A 419 -0.72 -8.44 10.18
CA LEU A 419 -1.92 -7.59 10.34
C LEU A 419 -3.18 -8.29 9.87
N VAL A 420 -3.09 -9.02 8.75
CA VAL A 420 -4.19 -9.83 8.23
C VAL A 420 -4.54 -10.92 9.25
N PHE A 421 -3.55 -11.62 9.80
CA PHE A 421 -3.78 -12.59 10.87
C PHE A 421 -4.36 -11.94 12.12
N SER A 422 -3.81 -10.82 12.57
CA SER A 422 -4.33 -10.06 13.72
C SER A 422 -5.79 -9.68 13.51
N ALA A 423 -6.16 -9.21 12.32
CA ALA A 423 -7.54 -8.88 11.98
C ALA A 423 -8.47 -10.11 12.01
N VAL A 424 -8.03 -11.25 11.46
CA VAL A 424 -8.84 -12.49 11.47
C VAL A 424 -8.98 -13.06 12.88
N VAL A 425 -7.89 -13.07 13.67
CA VAL A 425 -7.88 -13.55 15.05
C VAL A 425 -8.72 -12.63 15.95
N LEU A 426 -8.55 -11.32 15.83
CA LEU A 426 -9.39 -10.31 16.49
C LEU A 426 -10.86 -10.51 16.13
N GLY A 427 -11.15 -10.75 14.85
CA GLY A 427 -12.49 -10.98 14.35
C GLY A 427 -13.14 -12.27 14.85
N GLY A 428 -12.34 -13.30 15.08
CA GLY A 428 -12.77 -14.69 15.29
C GLY A 428 -12.41 -15.53 14.06
N LEU A 429 -11.48 -16.47 14.24
CA LEU A 429 -10.97 -17.34 13.19
C LEU A 429 -12.10 -18.09 12.47
N GLY A 430 -12.05 -18.13 11.14
CA GLY A 430 -13.02 -18.87 10.31
C GLY A 430 -14.34 -18.15 10.09
N THR A 431 -14.50 -16.93 10.60
CA THR A 431 -15.69 -16.10 10.35
C THR A 431 -15.36 -14.95 9.39
N ALA A 432 -16.04 -14.87 8.25
CA ALA A 432 -15.83 -13.81 7.27
C ALA A 432 -16.24 -12.43 7.82
N PHE A 433 -17.38 -12.37 8.53
CA PHE A 433 -17.85 -11.13 9.17
C PHE A 433 -16.94 -10.69 10.33
N GLY A 434 -16.39 -11.63 11.10
CA GLY A 434 -15.38 -11.33 12.11
C GLY A 434 -14.15 -10.70 11.48
N ALA A 435 -13.62 -11.31 10.41
CA ALA A 435 -12.47 -10.79 9.70
C ALA A 435 -12.70 -9.35 9.18
N LEU A 436 -13.89 -9.02 8.67
CA LEU A 436 -14.24 -7.66 8.27
C LEU A 436 -14.15 -6.66 9.43
N ILE A 437 -14.82 -6.95 10.55
CA ILE A 437 -14.83 -6.06 11.72
C ILE A 437 -13.41 -5.93 12.28
N GLY A 438 -12.70 -7.05 12.40
CA GLY A 438 -11.32 -7.08 12.86
C GLY A 438 -10.40 -6.23 11.99
N SER A 439 -10.54 -6.29 10.66
CA SER A 439 -9.73 -5.46 9.74
C SER A 439 -10.04 -3.98 9.86
N ILE A 440 -11.31 -3.59 10.05
CA ILE A 440 -11.68 -2.18 10.28
C ILE A 440 -11.06 -1.67 11.58
N VAL A 441 -11.20 -2.42 12.67
CA VAL A 441 -10.64 -2.04 13.98
C VAL A 441 -9.12 -1.92 13.90
N ILE A 442 -8.44 -2.90 13.30
CA ILE A 442 -6.98 -2.88 13.13
C ILE A 442 -6.56 -1.72 12.22
N GLY A 443 -7.26 -1.47 11.11
CA GLY A 443 -6.91 -0.40 10.17
C GLY A 443 -7.02 0.99 10.79
N VAL A 444 -8.12 1.27 11.51
CA VAL A 444 -8.31 2.51 12.25
C VAL A 444 -7.26 2.64 13.34
N PHE A 445 -7.04 1.59 14.13
CA PHE A 445 -6.09 1.62 15.23
C PHE A 445 -4.66 1.92 14.77
N ILE A 446 -4.19 1.27 13.71
CA ILE A 446 -2.84 1.50 13.16
C ILE A 446 -2.67 2.95 12.74
N ASN A 447 -3.63 3.51 11.99
CA ASN A 447 -3.47 4.86 11.47
C ASN A 447 -3.58 5.90 12.59
N VAL A 448 -4.50 5.74 13.54
CA VAL A 448 -4.62 6.62 14.71
C VAL A 448 -3.40 6.51 15.63
N SER A 449 -2.80 5.32 15.77
CA SER A 449 -1.59 5.13 16.59
C SER A 449 -0.41 5.99 16.12
N THR A 450 -0.36 6.35 14.83
CA THR A 450 0.70 7.22 14.29
C THR A 450 0.67 8.65 14.82
N MET A 451 -0.35 9.03 15.60
CA MET A 451 -0.38 10.32 16.30
C MET A 451 0.55 10.33 17.52
N VAL A 452 0.86 9.16 18.08
CA VAL A 452 1.69 9.01 19.28
C VAL A 452 2.95 8.20 18.98
N LEU A 453 2.86 7.25 18.04
CA LEU A 453 3.97 6.41 17.61
C LEU A 453 4.57 6.91 16.29
N PRO A 454 5.90 6.81 16.11
CA PRO A 454 6.53 6.97 14.81
C PRO A 454 5.96 6.02 13.75
N GLU A 455 5.90 6.46 12.48
CA GLU A 455 5.24 5.70 11.42
C GLU A 455 5.91 4.34 11.12
N ASN A 456 7.23 4.24 11.31
CA ASN A 456 7.97 2.97 11.19
C ASN A 456 7.57 1.92 12.24
N MET A 457 6.95 2.34 13.36
CA MET A 457 6.47 1.46 14.42
C MET A 457 4.97 1.20 14.38
N LYS A 458 4.25 1.69 13.36
CA LYS A 458 2.79 1.55 13.27
C LYS A 458 2.28 0.11 13.30
N TYR A 459 3.08 -0.86 12.83
CA TYR A 459 2.73 -2.28 12.85
C TYR A 459 2.88 -2.93 14.23
N VAL A 460 3.73 -2.39 15.11
CA VAL A 460 3.85 -2.85 16.50
C VAL A 460 2.55 -2.59 17.26
N ALA A 461 1.90 -1.47 16.98
CA ALA A 461 0.62 -1.08 17.59
C ALA A 461 -0.46 -2.17 17.37
N ALA A 462 -0.57 -2.71 16.14
CA ALA A 462 -1.52 -3.79 15.85
C ALA A 462 -1.24 -5.08 16.64
N LEU A 463 0.04 -5.36 16.91
CA LEU A 463 0.47 -6.54 17.66
C LEU A 463 0.12 -6.42 19.15
N VAL A 464 0.30 -5.23 19.73
CA VAL A 464 -0.16 -4.92 21.10
C VAL A 464 -1.66 -5.10 21.22
N VAL A 465 -2.45 -4.59 20.28
CA VAL A 465 -3.91 -4.78 20.27
C VAL A 465 -4.29 -6.25 20.20
N MET A 466 -3.61 -7.03 19.34
CA MET A 466 -3.84 -8.47 19.28
C MET A 466 -3.56 -9.15 20.61
N ILE A 467 -2.44 -8.83 21.30
CA ILE A 467 -2.11 -9.38 22.61
C ILE A 467 -3.20 -9.04 23.63
N VAL A 468 -3.60 -7.76 23.71
CA VAL A 468 -4.62 -7.29 24.66
C VAL A 468 -5.95 -8.00 24.43
N ILE A 469 -6.40 -8.12 23.17
CA ILE A 469 -7.63 -8.86 22.87
C ILE A 469 -7.49 -10.32 23.22
N LEU A 470 -6.38 -10.99 22.90
CA LEU A 470 -6.24 -12.41 23.21
C LEU A 470 -6.26 -12.69 24.71
N LEU A 471 -5.76 -11.76 25.54
CA LEU A 471 -5.86 -11.83 26.99
C LEU A 471 -7.30 -11.67 27.51
N ILE A 472 -8.10 -10.79 26.89
CA ILE A 472 -9.46 -10.46 27.36
C ILE A 472 -10.53 -11.37 26.74
N ARG A 473 -10.39 -11.69 25.45
CA ARG A 473 -11.28 -12.51 24.62
C ARG A 473 -10.48 -13.33 23.59
N PRO A 474 -9.95 -14.50 23.97
CA PRO A 474 -9.16 -15.36 23.08
C PRO A 474 -9.95 -15.92 21.88
N GLN A 475 -11.29 -15.86 21.94
CA GLN A 475 -12.18 -16.28 20.85
C GLN A 475 -12.38 -15.18 19.78
N GLY A 476 -11.86 -13.97 19.99
CA GLY A 476 -12.14 -12.81 19.13
C GLY A 476 -13.52 -12.19 19.39
N ILE A 477 -13.88 -11.20 18.58
CA ILE A 477 -15.10 -10.38 18.71
C ILE A 477 -16.34 -11.20 18.36
N LEU A 478 -16.30 -11.97 17.27
CA LEU A 478 -17.42 -12.77 16.75
C LEU A 478 -17.19 -14.29 16.80
N GLY A 479 -16.17 -14.77 17.53
CA GLY A 479 -15.92 -16.21 17.67
C GLY A 479 -17.04 -16.93 18.41
N ARG A 480 -17.38 -18.13 17.93
CA ARG A 480 -18.30 -19.04 18.63
C ARG A 480 -17.58 -19.63 19.84
N LYS A 481 -18.26 -19.65 21.00
CA LYS A 481 -17.82 -20.47 22.14
C LYS A 481 -17.96 -21.94 21.76
N ASP A 482 -16.85 -22.63 21.57
CA ASP A 482 -16.89 -24.08 21.58
C ASP A 482 -17.33 -24.54 22.98
N ARG A 483 -18.45 -25.26 23.05
CA ARG A 483 -18.76 -26.06 24.23
C ARG A 483 -17.76 -27.20 24.21
N ILE A 484 -16.71 -27.07 25.00
CA ILE A 484 -15.88 -28.20 25.39
C ILE A 484 -16.83 -29.13 26.15
N GLY A 485 -17.24 -30.21 25.48
CA GLY A 485 -18.19 -31.21 25.97
C GLY A 485 -17.63 -32.59 25.68
#